data_AF-A0A222X6E9-F1
#
_entry.id   AF-A0A222X6E9-F1
#
_cell.length_a   1.000
_cell.length_b   1.000
_cell.length_c   1.000
_cell.angle_alpha   90.00
_cell.angle_beta   90.00
_cell.angle_gamma   90.00
#
_symmetry.space_group_name_H-M   'P 1'
#
loop_
_entity.id
_entity.type
_entity.pdbx_description
1 polymer ?
#
loop_
_entity_poly.entity_id
_entity_poly.type
_entity_poly.pdbx_seq_one_letter_code
_entity_poly.pdbx_strand_id
1 'polypeptide(L)'
;MSGTQELTASFVDSVAWPIAVILIVFVLKKPLGAALANIRRAKGYGVEVEFGERADAARDDAKAVLDGLEQQGVVTETSVDSATASAEVRRDEDPSFAVVASWELVSSAVRELYGASGLTGLPSTASTRRRVEALHRAGLVDDTYVSVVRELVDLRNVVAQGQQRVTHDQARAYVEAANEIVRASRALAAHLASPAQTVPGSAAP
;
A
#
# COMPACT_ATOMS: atom_id res chain seq x y z
N MET A 1 -37.45 -38.96 64.76
CA MET A 1 -36.25 -38.14 64.45
C MET A 1 -35.90 -38.33 62.98
N SER A 2 -36.75 -37.84 62.08
CA SER A 2 -36.65 -38.17 60.65
C SER A 2 -37.37 -37.11 59.81
N GLY A 3 -37.07 -35.83 60.06
CA GLY A 3 -37.67 -34.69 59.34
C GLY A 3 -36.66 -33.69 58.79
N THR A 4 -35.36 -33.89 59.02
CA THR A 4 -34.30 -32.97 58.60
C THR A 4 -33.49 -33.48 57.40
N GLN A 5 -33.72 -34.71 56.92
CA GLN A 5 -32.94 -35.29 55.80
C GLN A 5 -33.59 -35.11 54.42
N GLU A 6 -34.87 -34.76 54.32
CA GLU A 6 -35.54 -34.58 53.01
C GLU A 6 -35.38 -33.16 52.44
N LEU A 7 -35.22 -32.14 53.29
CA LEU A 7 -35.11 -30.75 52.85
C LEU A 7 -33.74 -30.37 52.28
N THR A 8 -32.68 -31.14 52.59
CA THR A 8 -31.34 -30.91 52.02
C THR A 8 -31.23 -31.47 50.61
N ALA A 9 -31.93 -32.57 50.29
CA ALA A 9 -31.88 -33.19 48.96
C ALA A 9 -32.49 -32.30 47.87
N SER A 10 -33.63 -31.65 48.14
CA SER A 10 -34.36 -30.91 47.10
C SER A 10 -33.76 -29.53 46.76
N PHE A 11 -32.97 -28.92 47.65
CA PHE A 11 -32.28 -27.66 47.38
C PHE A 11 -30.99 -27.86 46.57
N VAL A 12 -30.33 -29.00 46.74
CA VAL A 12 -29.08 -29.33 46.03
C VAL A 12 -29.33 -29.50 44.54
N ASP A 13 -30.44 -30.12 44.13
CA ASP A 13 -30.77 -30.30 42.71
C ASP A 13 -31.04 -28.98 41.96
N SER A 14 -31.69 -28.02 42.61
CA SER A 14 -32.01 -26.72 41.99
C SER A 14 -30.80 -25.77 41.92
N VAL A 15 -29.79 -25.98 42.78
CA VAL A 15 -28.55 -25.17 42.81
C VAL A 15 -27.39 -25.88 42.12
N ALA A 16 -27.50 -27.18 41.82
CA ALA A 16 -26.50 -27.91 41.05
C ALA A 16 -26.41 -27.42 39.60
N TRP A 17 -27.55 -27.14 38.94
CA TRP A 17 -27.56 -26.73 37.53
C TRP A 17 -26.94 -25.33 37.28
N PRO A 18 -27.19 -24.27 38.10
CA PRO A 18 -26.55 -22.98 37.90
C PRO A 18 -25.05 -23.04 38.21
N ILE A 19 -24.65 -23.79 39.25
CA ILE A 19 -23.24 -23.98 39.59
C ILE A 19 -22.52 -24.73 38.46
N ALA A 20 -23.13 -25.77 37.90
CA ALA A 20 -22.58 -26.49 36.75
C ALA A 20 -22.41 -25.56 35.54
N VAL A 21 -23.42 -24.73 35.22
CA VAL A 21 -23.32 -23.74 34.13
C VAL A 21 -22.21 -22.73 34.36
N ILE A 22 -22.09 -22.19 35.59
CA ILE A 22 -21.01 -21.25 35.94
C ILE A 22 -19.64 -21.93 35.81
N LEU A 23 -19.48 -23.14 36.33
CA LEU A 23 -18.24 -23.92 36.19
C LEU A 23 -17.89 -24.18 34.73
N ILE A 24 -18.86 -24.60 33.91
CA ILE A 24 -18.68 -24.80 32.47
C ILE A 24 -18.22 -23.48 31.82
N VAL A 25 -18.89 -22.36 32.08
CA VAL A 25 -18.50 -21.05 31.53
C VAL A 25 -17.08 -20.65 31.96
N PHE A 26 -16.68 -20.90 33.21
CA PHE A 26 -15.33 -20.59 33.70
C PHE A 26 -14.26 -21.49 33.09
N VAL A 27 -14.53 -22.79 32.95
CA VAL A 27 -13.63 -23.76 32.32
C VAL A 27 -13.50 -23.47 30.81
N LEU A 28 -14.58 -23.10 30.13
CA LEU A 28 -14.60 -22.87 28.68
C LEU A 28 -14.15 -21.46 28.28
N LYS A 29 -14.24 -20.45 29.15
CA LYS A 29 -13.83 -19.07 28.83
C LYS A 29 -12.35 -18.96 28.44
N LYS A 30 -11.47 -19.70 29.13
CA LYS A 30 -10.03 -19.73 28.84
C LYS A 30 -9.70 -20.35 27.46
N PRO A 31 -10.16 -21.58 27.12
CA PRO A 31 -9.88 -22.18 25.81
C PRO A 31 -10.55 -21.44 24.65
N LEU A 32 -11.75 -20.86 24.83
CA LEU A 32 -12.38 -20.02 23.79
C LEU A 32 -11.54 -18.76 23.52
N GLY A 33 -11.06 -18.09 24.57
CA GLY A 33 -10.21 -16.92 24.42
C GLY A 33 -8.92 -17.24 23.68
N ALA A 34 -8.28 -18.37 24.01
CA ALA A 34 -7.06 -18.84 23.33
C ALA A 34 -7.31 -19.20 21.86
N ALA A 35 -8.41 -19.89 21.55
CA ALA A 35 -8.78 -20.24 20.18
C ALA A 35 -9.08 -19.00 19.33
N LEU A 36 -9.83 -18.02 19.85
CA LEU A 36 -10.08 -16.75 19.18
C LEU A 36 -8.79 -15.94 18.98
N ALA A 37 -7.87 -15.96 19.95
CA ALA A 37 -6.58 -15.30 19.83
C ALA A 37 -5.73 -15.94 18.72
N ASN A 38 -5.74 -17.27 18.59
CA ASN A 38 -5.03 -17.99 17.52
C ASN A 38 -5.60 -17.67 16.14
N ILE A 39 -6.93 -17.61 15.98
CA ILE A 39 -7.57 -17.21 14.72
C ILE A 39 -7.20 -15.77 14.34
N ARG A 40 -7.18 -14.85 15.32
CA ARG A 40 -6.76 -13.46 15.09
C ARG A 40 -5.30 -13.36 14.68
N ARG A 41 -4.40 -14.14 15.30
CA ARG A 41 -2.98 -14.21 14.94
C ARG A 41 -2.76 -14.78 13.53
N ALA A 42 -3.46 -15.86 13.19
CA ALA A 42 -3.38 -16.44 11.84
C ALA A 42 -3.89 -15.46 10.76
N LYS A 43 -4.99 -14.75 11.03
CA LYS A 43 -5.50 -13.72 10.11
C LYS A 43 -4.53 -12.53 9.97
N GLY A 44 -3.92 -12.07 11.07
CA GLY A 44 -2.91 -11.02 11.05
C GLY A 44 -1.68 -11.41 10.25
N TYR A 45 -1.14 -12.61 10.48
CA TYR A 45 0.03 -13.12 9.77
C TYR A 45 -0.23 -13.34 8.27
N GLY A 46 -1.40 -13.86 7.89
CA GLY A 46 -1.77 -14.02 6.49
C GLY A 46 -1.85 -12.69 5.73
N VAL A 47 -2.44 -11.66 6.35
CA VAL A 47 -2.52 -10.31 5.76
C VAL A 47 -1.13 -9.66 5.71
N GLU A 48 -0.31 -9.87 6.74
CA GLU A 48 1.09 -9.41 6.75
C GLU A 48 1.90 -10.00 5.58
N VAL A 49 1.82 -11.31 5.34
CA VAL A 49 2.51 -11.96 4.22
C VAL A 49 2.00 -11.44 2.87
N GLU A 50 0.68 -11.32 2.70
CA GLU A 50 0.07 -10.85 1.45
C GLU A 50 0.58 -9.46 1.04
N PHE A 51 0.70 -8.53 1.99
CA PHE A 51 1.26 -7.21 1.70
C PHE A 51 2.73 -7.26 1.29
N GLY A 52 3.54 -8.10 1.95
CA GLY A 52 4.96 -8.23 1.63
C GLY A 52 5.14 -8.68 0.19
N GLU A 53 4.44 -9.75 -0.18
CA GLU A 53 4.45 -10.29 -1.55
C GLU A 53 3.97 -9.26 -2.58
N ARG A 54 2.90 -8.52 -2.27
CA ARG A 54 2.37 -7.47 -3.15
C ARG A 54 3.31 -6.26 -3.26
N ALA A 55 3.97 -5.87 -2.17
CA ALA A 55 4.93 -4.78 -2.17
C ALA A 55 6.21 -5.15 -2.95
N ASP A 56 6.69 -6.39 -2.82
CA ASP A 56 7.81 -6.90 -3.60
C ASP A 56 7.46 -7.00 -5.09
N ALA A 57 6.27 -7.51 -5.44
CA ALA A 57 5.80 -7.53 -6.82
C ALA A 57 5.69 -6.11 -7.42
N ALA A 58 5.12 -5.18 -6.66
CA ALA A 58 5.03 -3.78 -7.07
C ALA A 58 6.40 -3.13 -7.28
N ARG A 59 7.41 -3.49 -6.47
CA ARG A 59 8.80 -3.05 -6.66
C ARG A 59 9.37 -3.61 -7.96
N ASP A 60 9.25 -4.91 -8.19
CA ASP A 60 9.82 -5.54 -9.38
C ASP A 60 9.17 -4.99 -10.67
N ASP A 61 7.86 -4.76 -10.66
CA ASP A 61 7.14 -4.12 -11.77
C ASP A 61 7.51 -2.63 -11.94
N ALA A 62 7.67 -1.88 -10.84
CA ALA A 62 8.10 -0.48 -10.89
C ALA A 62 9.51 -0.34 -11.49
N LYS A 63 10.39 -1.27 -11.14
CA LYS A 63 11.72 -1.38 -11.73
C LYS A 63 11.63 -1.65 -13.23
N ALA A 64 10.78 -2.59 -13.65
CA ALA A 64 10.59 -2.89 -15.07
C ALA A 64 10.08 -1.68 -15.87
N VAL A 65 9.18 -0.89 -15.29
CA VAL A 65 8.72 0.39 -15.88
C VAL A 65 9.89 1.34 -16.09
N LEU A 66 10.70 1.54 -15.05
CA LEU A 66 11.83 2.46 -15.10
C LEU A 66 12.90 1.99 -16.10
N ASP A 67 13.27 0.71 -16.05
CA ASP A 67 14.24 0.08 -16.96
C ASP A 67 13.75 0.18 -18.43
N GLY A 68 12.43 0.08 -18.67
CA GLY A 68 11.82 0.27 -19.98
C GLY A 68 11.94 1.71 -20.50
N LEU A 69 11.76 2.71 -19.64
CA LEU A 69 11.93 4.12 -19.98
C LEU A 69 13.41 4.49 -20.21
N GLU A 70 14.33 3.88 -19.46
CA GLU A 70 15.78 4.00 -19.68
C GLU A 70 16.17 3.48 -21.06
N GLN A 71 15.65 2.31 -21.46
CA GLN A 71 15.88 1.73 -22.79
C GLN A 71 15.31 2.59 -23.92
N GLN A 72 14.23 3.33 -23.68
CA GLN A 72 13.64 4.29 -24.61
C GLN A 72 14.38 5.63 -24.65
N GLY A 73 15.40 5.84 -23.81
CA GLY A 73 16.14 7.10 -23.72
C GLY A 73 15.33 8.25 -23.11
N VAL A 74 14.24 7.94 -22.40
CA VAL A 74 13.41 8.92 -21.69
C VAL A 74 14.08 9.36 -20.39
N VAL A 75 14.83 8.46 -19.77
CA VAL A 75 15.61 8.70 -18.54
C VAL A 75 17.09 8.88 -18.91
N THR A 76 17.69 10.02 -18.55
CA THR A 76 19.14 10.28 -18.69
C THR A 76 19.78 10.35 -17.31
N GLU A 77 21.04 9.92 -17.14
CA GLU A 77 21.79 9.92 -15.86
C GLU A 77 21.67 11.26 -15.09
N THR A 78 21.65 12.40 -15.76
CA THR A 78 21.51 13.73 -15.14
C THR A 78 20.15 13.98 -14.47
N SER A 79 19.09 13.31 -14.91
CA SER A 79 17.74 13.43 -14.32
C SER A 79 17.58 12.67 -12.99
N VAL A 80 18.48 11.71 -12.74
CA VAL A 80 18.43 10.80 -11.58
C VAL A 80 18.99 11.49 -10.32
N ASP A 81 20.01 12.33 -10.46
CA ASP A 81 20.66 12.99 -9.32
C ASP A 81 19.80 14.05 -8.62
N SER A 82 19.03 14.83 -9.39
CA SER A 82 18.18 15.89 -8.80
C SER A 82 16.93 15.34 -8.10
N ALA A 83 16.43 14.16 -8.51
CA ALA A 83 15.25 13.55 -7.92
C ALA A 83 15.55 12.77 -6.63
N THR A 84 16.79 12.28 -6.46
CA THR A 84 17.18 11.39 -5.37
C THR A 84 17.60 12.15 -4.10
N ALA A 85 18.19 13.34 -4.25
CA ALA A 85 18.70 14.15 -3.13
C ALA A 85 17.63 14.67 -2.15
N SER A 86 16.34 14.58 -2.47
CA SER A 86 15.24 14.99 -1.57
C SER A 86 14.56 13.84 -0.83
N ALA A 87 14.93 12.58 -1.09
CA ALA A 87 14.25 11.39 -0.55
C ALA A 87 14.91 10.78 0.71
N GLU A 88 16.07 11.30 1.14
CA GLU A 88 16.71 10.93 2.41
C GLU A 88 16.10 11.68 3.60
N VAL A 89 14.77 11.72 3.70
CA VAL A 89 14.10 12.27 4.88
C VAL A 89 13.68 11.11 5.79
N ARG A 90 14.56 10.83 6.77
CA ARG A 90 14.24 10.29 8.10
C ARG A 90 13.44 8.97 8.11
N ARG A 91 14.11 7.88 7.72
CA ARG A 91 13.55 6.52 7.51
C ARG A 91 13.37 5.62 8.75
N ASP A 92 13.55 6.08 9.99
CA ASP A 92 13.89 5.11 11.06
C ASP A 92 12.92 4.89 12.24
N GLU A 93 11.70 5.44 12.27
CA GLU A 93 10.86 5.26 13.49
C GLU A 93 9.48 4.60 13.27
N ASP A 94 8.84 4.73 12.10
CA ASP A 94 7.53 4.10 11.85
C ASP A 94 7.37 3.61 10.38
N PRO A 95 7.33 2.28 10.14
CA PRO A 95 7.11 1.70 8.82
C PRO A 95 5.82 2.16 8.13
N SER A 96 4.76 2.39 8.90
CA SER A 96 3.46 2.82 8.37
C SER A 96 3.54 4.26 7.89
N PHE A 97 4.24 5.11 8.63
CA PHE A 97 4.52 6.49 8.23
C PHE A 97 5.33 6.54 6.93
N ALA A 98 6.35 5.69 6.79
CA ALA A 98 7.17 5.63 5.58
C ALA A 98 6.32 5.32 4.32
N VAL A 99 5.40 4.35 4.41
CA VAL A 99 4.45 4.02 3.33
C VAL A 99 3.59 5.23 2.95
N VAL A 100 2.99 5.91 3.94
CA VAL A 100 2.12 7.06 3.71
C VAL A 100 2.90 8.24 3.14
N ALA A 101 4.10 8.53 3.66
CA ALA A 101 4.95 9.62 3.19
C ALA A 101 5.42 9.40 1.74
N SER A 102 5.87 8.19 1.41
CA SER A 102 6.27 7.85 0.04
C SER A 102 5.11 7.90 -0.95
N TRP A 103 3.90 7.56 -0.52
CA TRP A 103 2.70 7.74 -1.37
C TRP A 103 2.46 9.20 -1.77
N GLU A 104 2.69 10.16 -0.87
CA GLU A 104 2.53 11.58 -1.21
C GLU A 104 3.52 12.05 -2.28
N LEU A 105 4.73 11.48 -2.30
CA LEU A 105 5.70 11.73 -3.36
C LEU A 105 5.20 11.19 -4.71
N VAL A 106 4.67 9.97 -4.74
CA VAL A 106 4.07 9.37 -5.95
C VAL A 106 2.89 10.20 -6.44
N SER A 107 1.98 10.58 -5.54
CA SER A 107 0.77 11.35 -5.87
C SER A 107 1.13 12.73 -6.47
N SER A 108 2.18 13.37 -5.94
CA SER A 108 2.73 14.61 -6.43
C SER A 108 3.37 14.45 -7.82
N ALA A 109 4.22 13.44 -8.00
CA ALA A 109 4.92 13.18 -9.27
C ALA A 109 3.94 12.83 -10.41
N VAL A 110 2.89 12.05 -10.14
CA VAL A 110 1.83 11.76 -11.11
C VAL A 110 1.06 13.04 -11.48
N ARG A 111 0.83 13.93 -10.51
CA ARG A 111 0.16 15.22 -10.78
C ARG A 111 1.03 16.12 -11.66
N GLU A 112 2.32 16.14 -11.41
CA GLU A 112 3.32 16.85 -12.22
C GLU A 112 3.35 16.31 -13.66
N LEU A 113 3.45 14.99 -13.83
CA LEU A 113 3.38 14.33 -15.14
C LEU A 113 2.08 14.68 -15.89
N TYR A 114 0.94 14.59 -15.21
CA TYR A 114 -0.34 15.00 -15.79
C TYR A 114 -0.32 16.47 -16.22
N GLY A 115 0.25 17.36 -15.42
CA GLY A 115 0.41 18.77 -15.78
C GLY A 115 1.29 18.99 -17.01
N ALA A 116 2.41 18.27 -17.10
CA ALA A 116 3.35 18.34 -18.22
C ALA A 116 2.77 17.75 -19.53
N SER A 117 1.83 16.81 -19.43
CA SER A 117 1.22 16.16 -20.61
C SER A 117 0.34 17.06 -21.48
N GLY A 118 -0.04 18.25 -20.99
CA GLY A 118 -0.99 19.13 -21.66
C GLY A 118 -2.44 18.62 -21.65
N LEU A 119 -2.72 17.46 -21.04
CA LEU A 119 -4.07 16.94 -20.87
C LEU A 119 -4.91 17.85 -19.98
N THR A 120 -6.12 18.20 -20.44
CA THR A 120 -7.07 19.03 -19.71
C THR A 120 -8.34 18.23 -19.36
N GLY A 121 -9.16 18.77 -18.43
CA GLY A 121 -10.48 18.18 -18.11
C GLY A 121 -10.56 17.44 -16.76
N LEU A 122 -9.44 17.24 -16.05
CA LEU A 122 -9.47 16.80 -14.66
C LEU A 122 -9.29 17.98 -13.69
N PRO A 123 -10.12 18.09 -12.63
CA PRO A 123 -9.92 19.09 -11.59
C PRO A 123 -8.63 18.83 -10.80
N SER A 124 -8.13 19.84 -10.08
CA SER A 124 -6.96 19.69 -9.18
C SER A 124 -7.18 18.60 -8.11
N THR A 125 -8.42 18.42 -7.67
CA THR A 125 -8.85 17.40 -6.69
C THR A 125 -9.03 15.99 -7.26
N ALA A 126 -8.81 15.79 -8.57
CA ALA A 126 -8.91 14.46 -9.17
C ALA A 126 -7.90 13.50 -8.53
N SER A 127 -8.37 12.28 -8.23
CA SER A 127 -7.56 11.23 -7.63
C SER A 127 -6.41 10.81 -8.55
N THR A 128 -5.33 10.31 -7.96
CA THR A 128 -4.16 9.79 -8.69
C THR A 128 -4.56 8.73 -9.71
N ARG A 129 -5.47 7.80 -9.35
CA ARG A 129 -6.00 6.78 -10.27
C ARG A 129 -6.60 7.37 -11.54
N ARG A 130 -7.43 8.41 -11.41
CA ARG A 130 -8.06 9.06 -12.57
C ARG A 130 -7.03 9.76 -13.47
N ARG A 131 -5.97 10.33 -12.88
CA ARG A 131 -4.87 10.95 -13.64
C ARG A 131 -4.10 9.91 -14.43
N VAL A 132 -3.74 8.79 -13.80
CA VAL A 132 -3.05 7.67 -14.45
C VAL A 132 -3.90 7.05 -15.55
N GLU A 133 -5.20 6.86 -15.35
CA GLU A 133 -6.11 6.38 -16.41
C GLU A 133 -6.22 7.35 -17.60
N ALA A 134 -6.17 8.66 -17.33
CA ALA A 134 -6.15 9.65 -18.41
C ALA A 134 -4.83 9.62 -19.19
N LEU A 135 -3.69 9.51 -18.49
CA LEU A 135 -2.36 9.35 -19.10
C LEU A 135 -2.28 8.08 -19.95
N HIS A 136 -2.82 6.97 -19.44
CA HIS A 136 -2.86 5.68 -20.15
C HIS A 136 -3.70 5.74 -21.43
N ARG A 137 -4.92 6.31 -21.34
CA ARG A 137 -5.77 6.49 -22.53
C ARG A 137 -5.15 7.41 -23.58
N ALA A 138 -4.26 8.32 -23.17
CA ALA A 138 -3.48 9.17 -24.07
C ALA A 138 -2.22 8.47 -24.62
N GLY A 139 -1.92 7.24 -24.21
CA GLY A 139 -0.74 6.48 -24.62
C GLY A 139 0.58 6.99 -24.03
N LEU A 140 0.53 7.77 -22.95
CA LEU A 140 1.72 8.37 -22.32
C LEU A 140 2.36 7.48 -21.26
N VAL A 141 1.61 6.49 -20.76
CA VAL A 141 2.06 5.44 -19.85
C VAL A 141 1.45 4.12 -20.30
N ASP A 142 2.10 3.00 -19.99
CA ASP A 142 1.62 1.67 -20.33
C ASP A 142 0.78 1.03 -19.21
N ASP A 143 0.27 -0.19 -19.47
CA ASP A 143 -0.54 -0.95 -18.51
C ASP A 143 0.24 -1.30 -17.23
N THR A 144 1.56 -1.54 -17.34
CA THR A 144 2.42 -1.88 -16.20
C THR A 144 2.51 -0.71 -15.23
N TYR A 145 2.77 0.49 -15.73
CA TYR A 145 2.75 1.72 -14.93
C TYR A 145 1.40 1.91 -14.22
N VAL A 146 0.29 1.69 -14.93
CA VAL A 146 -1.06 1.79 -14.36
C VAL A 146 -1.26 0.78 -13.24
N SER A 147 -0.84 -0.47 -13.45
CA SER A 147 -0.94 -1.55 -12.47
C SER A 147 -0.20 -1.21 -11.19
N VAL A 148 1.08 -0.81 -11.30
CA VAL A 148 1.92 -0.46 -10.14
C VAL A 148 1.31 0.68 -9.34
N VAL A 149 0.87 1.76 -9.98
CA VAL A 149 0.26 2.88 -9.25
C VAL A 149 -1.03 2.46 -8.55
N ARG A 150 -1.86 1.61 -9.18
CA ARG A 150 -3.08 1.09 -8.55
C ARG A 150 -2.77 0.26 -7.31
N GLU A 151 -1.75 -0.59 -7.42
CA GLU A 151 -1.27 -1.46 -6.34
C GLU A 151 -0.75 -0.63 -5.14
N LEU A 152 0.09 0.39 -5.41
CA LEU A 152 0.57 1.30 -4.37
C LEU A 152 -0.57 2.05 -3.65
N VAL A 153 -1.62 2.47 -4.38
CA VAL A 153 -2.82 3.06 -3.75
C VAL A 153 -3.49 2.08 -2.80
N ASP A 154 -3.66 0.82 -3.21
CA ASP A 154 -4.35 -0.19 -2.41
C ASP A 154 -3.55 -0.54 -1.14
N LEU A 155 -2.25 -0.79 -1.29
CA LEU A 155 -1.35 -1.05 -0.15
C LEU A 155 -1.35 0.12 0.84
N ARG A 156 -1.23 1.37 0.37
CA ARG A 156 -1.30 2.55 1.25
C ARG A 156 -2.65 2.67 1.95
N ASN A 157 -3.75 2.31 1.29
CA ASN A 157 -5.08 2.40 1.89
C ASN A 157 -5.25 1.39 3.04
N VAL A 158 -4.75 0.17 2.88
CA VAL A 158 -4.75 -0.86 3.95
C VAL A 158 -3.98 -0.36 5.17
N VAL A 159 -2.80 0.25 4.96
CA VAL A 159 -1.95 0.80 6.02
C VAL A 159 -2.61 2.01 6.70
N ALA A 160 -3.12 2.96 5.92
CA ALA A 160 -3.76 4.17 6.45
C ALA A 160 -5.04 3.87 7.25
N GLN A 161 -5.75 2.79 6.92
CA GLN A 161 -6.92 2.33 7.66
C GLN A 161 -6.57 1.54 8.93
N GLY A 162 -5.27 1.31 9.22
CA GLY A 162 -4.81 0.54 10.37
C GLY A 162 -5.20 -0.94 10.30
N GLN A 163 -5.50 -1.45 9.11
CA GLN A 163 -5.93 -2.83 8.90
C GLN A 163 -4.75 -3.82 8.97
N GLN A 164 -3.53 -3.29 8.85
CA GLN A 164 -2.32 -4.09 8.83
C GLN A 164 -1.18 -3.40 9.59
N ARG A 165 -0.38 -4.22 10.27
CA ARG A 165 0.90 -3.81 10.84
C ARG A 165 2.00 -4.06 9.81
N VAL A 166 2.67 -3.00 9.39
CA VAL A 166 3.74 -3.06 8.39
C VAL A 166 5.08 -3.29 9.08
N THR A 167 5.89 -4.22 8.57
CA THR A 167 7.27 -4.42 9.02
C THR A 167 8.23 -3.46 8.30
N HIS A 168 9.43 -3.26 8.84
CA HIS A 168 10.42 -2.39 8.18
C HIS A 168 10.80 -2.87 6.77
N ASP A 169 10.93 -4.18 6.57
CA ASP A 169 11.29 -4.73 5.26
C ASP A 169 10.15 -4.55 4.23
N GLN A 170 8.90 -4.74 4.66
CA GLN A 170 7.73 -4.48 3.83
C GLN A 170 7.61 -3.00 3.44
N ALA A 171 7.81 -2.10 4.41
CA ALA A 171 7.85 -0.67 4.13
C ALA A 171 9.00 -0.32 3.18
N ARG A 172 10.17 -0.96 3.32
CA ARG A 172 11.31 -0.74 2.41
C ARG A 172 10.94 -1.10 0.97
N ALA A 173 10.36 -2.28 0.74
CA ALA A 173 9.93 -2.71 -0.60
C ALA A 173 8.92 -1.72 -1.22
N TYR A 174 7.91 -1.29 -0.44
CA TYR A 174 6.97 -0.27 -0.87
C TYR A 174 7.66 1.06 -1.22
N VAL A 175 8.59 1.52 -0.38
CA VAL A 175 9.32 2.78 -0.58
C VAL A 175 10.19 2.72 -1.83
N GLU A 176 10.83 1.58 -2.10
CA GLU A 176 11.61 1.36 -3.33
C GLU A 176 10.72 1.45 -4.57
N ALA A 177 9.61 0.71 -4.60
CA ALA A 177 8.61 0.77 -5.67
C ALA A 177 8.10 2.21 -5.90
N ALA A 178 7.79 2.93 -4.81
CA ALA A 178 7.33 4.31 -4.88
C ALA A 178 8.40 5.25 -5.47
N ASN A 179 9.67 5.09 -5.08
CA ASN A 179 10.75 5.91 -5.61
C ASN A 179 10.99 5.66 -7.10
N GLU A 180 10.90 4.42 -7.57
CA GLU A 180 11.02 4.07 -8.98
C GLU A 180 9.90 4.71 -9.81
N ILE A 181 8.65 4.64 -9.35
CA ILE A 181 7.53 5.33 -10.00
C ILE A 181 7.68 6.85 -9.97
N VAL A 182 8.19 7.44 -8.88
CA VAL A 182 8.46 8.88 -8.82
C VAL A 182 9.50 9.27 -9.86
N ARG A 183 10.58 8.49 -10.00
CA ARG A 183 11.63 8.72 -11.03
C ARG A 183 11.03 8.61 -12.43
N ALA A 184 10.29 7.54 -12.71
CA ALA A 184 9.63 7.33 -13.99
C ALA A 184 8.67 8.49 -14.35
N SER A 185 7.82 8.90 -13.40
CA SER A 185 6.86 9.99 -13.56
C SER A 185 7.54 11.31 -13.92
N ARG A 186 8.61 11.66 -13.19
CA ARG A 186 9.35 12.91 -13.38
C ARG A 186 10.16 12.90 -14.67
N ALA A 187 10.76 11.78 -15.03
CA ALA A 187 11.47 11.63 -16.30
C ALA A 187 10.52 11.83 -17.49
N LEU A 188 9.34 11.19 -17.45
CA LEU A 188 8.30 11.40 -18.44
C LEU A 188 7.83 12.87 -18.48
N ALA A 189 7.64 13.50 -17.31
CA ALA A 189 7.23 14.90 -17.24
C ALA A 189 8.27 15.83 -17.87
N ALA A 190 9.56 15.62 -17.57
CA ALA A 190 10.66 16.38 -18.13
C ALA A 190 10.81 16.16 -19.65
N HIS A 191 10.61 14.92 -20.11
CA HIS A 191 10.62 14.59 -21.53
C HIS A 191 9.50 15.31 -22.29
N LEU A 192 8.28 15.34 -21.72
CA LEU A 192 7.14 16.05 -22.31
C LEU A 192 7.28 17.58 -22.26
N ALA A 193 7.94 18.11 -21.23
CA ALA A 193 8.20 19.54 -21.07
C ALA A 193 9.37 20.06 -21.93
N SER A 194 10.25 19.17 -22.41
CA SER A 194 11.37 19.56 -23.26
C SER A 194 10.84 19.96 -24.65
N PRO A 195 10.99 21.22 -25.08
CA PRO A 195 10.56 21.64 -26.41
C PRO A 195 11.36 20.84 -27.43
N ALA A 196 10.64 20.10 -28.28
CA ALA A 196 11.06 19.39 -29.48
C ALA A 196 12.56 19.47 -29.80
N GLN A 197 13.21 18.30 -29.92
CA GLN A 197 14.37 18.15 -30.80
C GLN A 197 14.04 18.85 -32.12
N THR A 198 14.62 20.03 -32.32
CA THR A 198 14.45 20.85 -33.51
C THR A 198 15.03 20.06 -34.68
N VAL A 199 14.15 19.71 -35.60
CA VAL A 199 14.47 19.09 -36.90
C VAL A 199 15.67 19.83 -37.53
N PRO A 200 16.83 19.19 -37.71
CA PRO A 200 17.92 19.77 -38.47
C PRO A 200 17.67 19.45 -39.95
N GLY A 201 16.83 20.25 -40.61
CA GLY A 201 16.43 19.89 -41.97
C GLY A 201 15.45 20.82 -42.66
N SER A 202 15.62 22.13 -42.57
CA SER A 202 15.03 23.06 -43.54
C SER A 202 15.98 24.21 -43.79
N ALA A 203 17.16 23.88 -44.32
CA ALA A 203 17.95 24.85 -45.08
C ALA A 203 17.45 24.80 -46.53
N ALA A 204 16.64 25.79 -46.89
CA ALA A 204 16.46 26.20 -48.27
C ALA A 204 17.37 27.41 -48.52
N PRO A 205 18.01 27.51 -49.68
CA PRO A 205 18.07 28.76 -50.43
C PRO A 205 16.95 28.83 -51.46
#